data_AF-A0AAV3ZZ98-F1
#
_entry.id   AF-A0AAV3ZZ98-F1
#
_cell.length_a   1.000
_cell.length_b   1.000
_cell.length_c   1.000
_cell.angle_alpha   90.00
_cell.angle_beta   90.00
_cell.angle_gamma   90.00
#
_symmetry.space_group_name_H-M   'P 1'
#
loop_
_entity.id
_entity.type
_entity.pdbx_description
1 polymer ?
#
loop_
_entity_poly.entity_id
_entity_poly.type
_entity_poly.pdbx_seq_one_letter_code
_entity_poly.pdbx_strand_id
1 'polypeptide(L)'
;MGPLGSTFSRAGVQVTDSSYVVLSMRIMARVGLKVLDMLRDGDFVKCVHSLGCPRPVHKRVKNHWPCHPDKVLILQFPEQKMIKSFGSGYGGNSLLSKKCFALRIASVIARDEGWLAEHMLIMSVTTPQKKEYFIAAAFPSGCGKTYLAMMQPALPGFTIKCIGDDIAWMCFTHDGELRAINPENGFFGVAQGTNMKTNPIAMRTMQENCIFTNVGETDGGKFFWEGLEKETPQDTQITSWLGKPWVEGMAALCAHPNSRFAVPAKQCPSMHPKWEDPKGVPISAIIFGGRRPKGVPLVVEAKNWAHGVMLGACLKSEATAAAEHEGGQIMHDPMAMRPFLGYNFGHYLQHWLDMEQPGRKMPKIFHVNWFRSCDGKFLWPGFGENIRVIDWMVRRCEGDKTIAKSSPIGFLPKLGSIDMRGLPAVNESELLSLPKQYWLDDTRESKKFLEDQVGSDLPPIILRLLEEQAQALEIM
;
A
#
# COMPACT_ATOMS: atom_id res chain seq x y z
N MET A 1 -16.47 4.29 -7.65
CA MET A 1 -15.41 3.94 -6.67
C MET A 1 -16.03 3.92 -5.29
N GLY A 2 -15.76 2.86 -4.53
CA GLY A 2 -16.42 2.52 -3.27
C GLY A 2 -17.73 1.73 -3.43
N PRO A 3 -18.34 1.29 -2.32
CA PRO A 3 -19.59 0.55 -2.32
C PRO A 3 -20.75 1.39 -2.87
N LEU A 4 -21.64 0.77 -3.66
CA LEU A 4 -22.85 1.46 -4.13
C LEU A 4 -23.69 1.94 -2.93
N GLY A 5 -24.12 3.21 -2.98
CA GLY A 5 -24.89 3.83 -1.89
C GLY A 5 -24.06 4.39 -0.73
N SER A 6 -22.73 4.26 -0.75
CA SER A 6 -21.88 4.99 0.20
C SER A 6 -21.85 6.48 -0.13
N THR A 7 -21.99 7.33 0.89
CA THR A 7 -21.80 8.79 0.76
C THR A 7 -20.35 9.16 0.41
N PHE A 8 -19.40 8.27 0.70
CA PHE A 8 -17.99 8.42 0.34
C PHE A 8 -17.70 7.99 -1.10
N SER A 9 -18.63 7.32 -1.77
CA SER A 9 -18.41 6.87 -3.13
C SER A 9 -18.40 8.03 -4.13
N ARG A 10 -17.54 7.90 -5.15
CA ARG A 10 -17.45 8.84 -6.26
C ARG A 10 -17.58 8.08 -7.58
N ALA A 11 -18.35 8.63 -8.50
CA ALA A 11 -18.56 8.06 -9.83
C ALA A 11 -17.50 8.56 -10.82
N GLY A 12 -17.31 7.81 -11.90
CA GLY A 12 -16.44 8.20 -12.99
C GLY A 12 -16.80 7.47 -14.27
N VAL A 13 -16.50 8.09 -15.40
CA VAL A 13 -16.73 7.53 -16.74
C VAL A 13 -15.40 7.43 -17.45
N GLN A 14 -15.01 6.20 -17.80
CA GLN A 14 -13.80 5.95 -18.57
C GLN A 14 -14.12 5.55 -20.01
N VAL A 15 -13.61 6.34 -20.95
CA VAL A 15 -13.54 5.97 -22.36
C VAL A 15 -12.16 5.39 -22.66
N THR A 16 -12.13 4.28 -23.40
CA THR A 16 -10.89 3.56 -23.72
C THR A 16 -11.03 2.84 -25.05
N ASP A 17 -9.95 2.78 -25.82
CA ASP A 17 -9.81 1.99 -27.05
C ASP A 17 -9.24 0.58 -26.80
N SER A 18 -9.16 0.14 -25.53
CA SER A 18 -8.56 -1.13 -25.13
C SER A 18 -9.54 -2.06 -24.42
N SER A 19 -9.77 -3.25 -25.00
CA SER A 19 -10.58 -4.31 -24.38
C SER A 19 -9.94 -4.86 -23.10
N TYR A 20 -8.60 -4.93 -23.04
CA TYR A 20 -7.88 -5.32 -21.82
C TYR A 20 -8.26 -4.40 -20.65
N VAL A 21 -8.25 -3.08 -20.90
CA VAL A 21 -8.64 -2.07 -19.90
C VAL A 21 -10.08 -2.26 -19.46
N VAL A 22 -11.02 -2.51 -20.39
CA VAL A 22 -12.42 -2.78 -20.04
C VAL A 22 -12.56 -4.00 -19.12
N LEU A 23 -11.89 -5.11 -19.46
CA LEU A 23 -11.96 -6.36 -18.68
C LEU A 23 -11.35 -6.18 -17.28
N SER A 24 -10.16 -5.58 -17.19
CA SER A 24 -9.51 -5.30 -15.91
C SER A 24 -10.31 -4.28 -15.07
N MET A 25 -10.93 -3.27 -15.69
CA MET A 25 -11.80 -2.31 -15.00
C MET A 25 -13.05 -2.97 -14.40
N ARG A 26 -13.63 -3.98 -15.06
CA ARG A 26 -14.75 -4.76 -14.51
C ARG A 26 -14.37 -5.55 -13.26
N ILE A 27 -13.08 -5.89 -13.10
CA ILE A 27 -12.55 -6.53 -11.90
C ILE A 27 -12.26 -5.47 -10.82
N MET A 28 -11.53 -4.41 -11.19
CA MET A 28 -10.97 -3.44 -10.24
C MET A 28 -11.98 -2.39 -9.77
N ALA A 29 -13.06 -2.16 -10.50
CA ALA A 29 -14.12 -1.21 -10.15
C ALA A 29 -15.51 -1.85 -10.32
N ARG A 30 -16.51 -1.19 -9.73
CA ARG A 30 -17.93 -1.53 -9.93
C ARG A 30 -18.39 -0.87 -11.23
N VAL A 31 -18.56 -1.69 -12.27
CA VAL A 31 -18.95 -1.24 -13.62
C VAL A 31 -20.34 -1.77 -13.94
N GLY A 32 -21.29 -0.88 -14.25
CA GLY A 32 -22.62 -1.28 -14.67
C GLY A 32 -23.65 -0.15 -14.65
N LEU A 33 -24.88 -0.45 -15.09
CA LEU A 33 -25.95 0.53 -15.23
C LEU A 33 -26.38 1.16 -13.90
N LYS A 34 -26.23 0.45 -12.77
CA LYS A 34 -26.49 0.99 -11.42
C LYS A 34 -25.62 2.20 -11.07
N VAL A 35 -24.48 2.38 -11.75
CA VAL A 35 -23.63 3.56 -11.58
C VAL A 35 -24.26 4.79 -12.26
N LEU A 36 -25.11 4.61 -13.29
CA LEU A 36 -25.79 5.71 -13.96
C LEU A 36 -26.69 6.50 -13.00
N ASP A 37 -27.27 5.84 -12.00
CA ASP A 37 -28.09 6.50 -10.98
C ASP A 37 -27.25 7.49 -10.14
N MET A 38 -25.97 7.19 -9.91
CA MET A 38 -25.02 8.13 -9.27
C MET A 38 -24.57 9.26 -10.21
N LEU A 39 -24.69 9.09 -11.53
CA LEU A 39 -24.23 10.04 -12.55
C LEU A 39 -25.30 11.05 -12.96
N ARG A 40 -26.59 10.71 -12.86
CA ARG A 40 -27.69 11.57 -13.33
C ARG A 40 -27.79 12.89 -12.57
N ASP A 41 -27.51 12.86 -11.27
CA ASP A 41 -27.63 14.01 -10.38
C ASP A 41 -26.27 14.47 -9.81
N GLY A 42 -25.16 13.86 -10.24
CA GLY A 42 -23.87 13.95 -9.57
C GLY A 42 -22.70 14.38 -10.47
N ASP A 43 -21.75 15.08 -9.87
CA ASP A 43 -20.45 15.36 -10.47
C ASP A 43 -19.60 14.07 -10.53
N PHE A 44 -18.89 13.86 -11.64
CA PHE A 44 -18.17 12.61 -11.90
C PHE A 44 -16.80 12.85 -12.52
N VAL A 45 -15.88 11.91 -12.29
CA VAL A 45 -14.54 12.01 -12.85
C VAL A 45 -14.51 11.54 -14.31
N LYS A 46 -14.08 12.43 -15.20
CA LYS A 46 -13.95 12.21 -16.64
C LYS A 46 -12.62 11.56 -16.94
N CYS A 47 -12.63 10.31 -17.39
CA CYS A 47 -11.42 9.54 -17.66
C CYS A 47 -11.30 9.24 -19.17
N VAL A 48 -10.27 9.77 -19.82
CA VAL A 48 -9.98 9.49 -21.23
C VAL A 48 -8.69 8.70 -21.32
N HIS A 49 -8.75 7.52 -21.93
CA HIS A 49 -7.60 6.64 -22.15
C HIS A 49 -7.48 6.27 -23.64
N SER A 50 -6.27 6.29 -24.18
CA SER A 50 -5.95 5.71 -25.49
C SER A 50 -4.60 5.03 -25.48
N LEU A 51 -4.49 3.88 -26.15
CA LEU A 51 -3.22 3.21 -26.42
C LEU A 51 -2.33 4.01 -27.39
N GLY A 52 -2.89 4.99 -28.11
CA GLY A 52 -2.14 5.86 -29.02
C GLY A 52 -1.71 5.17 -30.31
N CYS A 53 -2.44 4.13 -30.74
CA CYS A 53 -2.16 3.35 -31.95
C CYS A 53 -3.37 3.38 -32.91
N PRO A 54 -3.66 4.53 -33.57
CA PRO A 54 -4.75 4.60 -34.54
C PRO A 54 -4.51 3.64 -35.72
N ARG A 55 -5.60 3.21 -36.35
CA ARG A 55 -5.54 2.37 -37.56
C ARG A 55 -5.54 3.26 -38.81
N PRO A 56 -4.84 2.87 -39.89
CA PRO A 56 -3.94 1.72 -39.99
C PRO A 56 -2.70 1.89 -39.11
N VAL A 57 -2.20 0.79 -38.53
CA VAL A 57 -1.08 0.86 -37.59
C VAL A 57 0.23 1.03 -38.36
N HIS A 58 0.94 2.14 -38.12
CA HIS A 58 2.20 2.45 -38.82
C HIS A 58 3.47 2.05 -38.03
N LYS A 59 3.34 1.63 -36.77
CA LYS A 59 4.44 1.14 -35.92
C LYS A 59 4.31 -0.36 -35.70
N ARG A 60 5.45 -1.06 -35.55
CA ARG A 60 5.45 -2.50 -35.21
C ARG A 60 4.82 -2.72 -33.84
N VAL A 61 3.72 -3.48 -33.81
CA VAL A 61 3.12 -3.98 -32.57
C VAL A 61 3.89 -5.22 -32.10
N LYS A 62 4.43 -5.19 -30.88
CA LYS A 62 5.13 -6.33 -30.28
C LYS A 62 4.13 -7.13 -29.44
N ASN A 63 4.17 -8.46 -29.55
CA ASN A 63 3.36 -9.40 -28.75
C ASN A 63 1.86 -9.06 -28.71
N HIS A 64 1.30 -8.58 -29.82
CA HIS A 64 -0.10 -8.15 -29.91
C HIS A 64 -0.52 -7.09 -28.87
N TRP A 65 0.43 -6.31 -28.35
CA TRP A 65 0.20 -5.25 -27.37
C TRP A 65 0.37 -3.86 -28.00
N PRO A 66 -0.71 -3.20 -28.44
CA PRO A 66 -0.63 -1.83 -28.94
C PRO A 66 -0.24 -0.87 -27.81
N CYS A 67 0.79 -0.07 -28.02
CA CYS A 67 1.22 1.00 -27.13
C CYS A 67 2.04 2.05 -27.89
N HIS A 68 2.22 3.22 -27.29
CA HIS A 68 3.04 4.30 -27.82
C HIS A 68 4.06 4.80 -26.78
N PRO A 69 5.12 4.01 -26.50
CA PRO A 69 6.06 4.29 -25.40
C PRO A 69 6.68 5.69 -25.44
N ASP A 70 7.08 6.15 -26.64
CA ASP A 70 7.74 7.45 -26.84
C ASP A 70 6.85 8.65 -26.51
N LYS A 71 5.53 8.46 -26.36
CA LYS A 71 4.55 9.52 -26.09
C LYS A 71 3.69 9.24 -24.87
N VAL A 72 4.13 8.33 -23.98
CA VAL A 72 3.36 8.03 -22.76
C VAL A 72 3.18 9.30 -21.96
N LEU A 73 1.93 9.64 -21.67
CA LEU A 73 1.59 10.84 -20.90
C LEU A 73 0.32 10.58 -20.09
N ILE A 74 0.41 10.81 -18.78
CA ILE A 74 -0.70 10.62 -17.84
C ILE A 74 -0.94 11.95 -17.13
N LEU A 75 -1.95 12.69 -17.57
CA LEU A 75 -2.32 14.01 -17.08
C LEU A 75 -3.50 13.92 -16.12
N GLN A 76 -3.48 14.73 -15.06
CA GLN A 76 -4.58 14.91 -14.12
C GLN A 76 -4.94 16.39 -14.05
N PHE A 77 -6.24 16.68 -14.12
CA PHE A 77 -6.82 18.03 -14.04
C PHE A 77 -7.84 18.03 -12.89
N PRO A 78 -7.40 18.21 -11.63
CA PRO A 78 -8.27 18.10 -10.46
C PRO A 78 -9.45 19.07 -10.49
N GLU A 79 -9.20 20.33 -10.88
CA GLU A 79 -10.23 21.38 -11.00
C GLU A 79 -11.35 21.02 -12.00
N GLN A 80 -11.02 20.21 -13.01
CA GLN A 80 -11.97 19.76 -14.03
C GLN A 80 -12.50 18.34 -13.77
N LYS A 81 -12.07 17.72 -12.67
CA LYS A 81 -12.28 16.30 -12.33
C LYS A 81 -11.99 15.41 -13.53
N MET A 82 -10.85 15.61 -14.18
CA MET A 82 -10.52 14.95 -15.45
C MET A 82 -9.15 14.29 -15.42
N ILE A 83 -9.06 13.13 -16.05
CA ILE A 83 -7.83 12.36 -16.26
C ILE A 83 -7.70 12.09 -17.76
N LYS A 84 -6.52 12.33 -18.33
CA LYS A 84 -6.18 11.97 -19.70
C LYS A 84 -4.92 11.10 -19.70
N SER A 85 -5.01 9.89 -20.21
CA SER A 85 -3.90 8.96 -20.32
C SER A 85 -3.70 8.51 -21.77
N PHE A 86 -2.47 8.56 -22.24
CA PHE A 86 -2.12 8.24 -23.60
C PHE A 86 -0.88 7.33 -23.65
N GLY A 87 -0.89 6.37 -24.57
CA GLY A 87 0.28 5.59 -24.97
C GLY A 87 0.58 4.34 -24.15
N SER A 88 -0.05 4.13 -22.99
CA SER A 88 0.23 2.98 -22.11
C SER A 88 -1.03 2.21 -21.75
N GLY A 89 -1.09 0.92 -22.11
CA GLY A 89 -2.16 0.01 -21.72
C GLY A 89 -1.99 -0.65 -20.34
N TYR A 90 -0.88 -0.41 -19.65
CA TYR A 90 -0.51 -1.15 -18.45
C TYR A 90 -1.12 -0.54 -17.16
N GLY A 91 -1.84 -1.38 -16.41
CA GLY A 91 -2.15 -1.19 -14.98
C GLY A 91 -2.44 0.26 -14.57
N GLY A 92 -1.59 0.84 -13.72
CA GLY A 92 -1.78 2.16 -13.13
C GLY A 92 -1.89 3.33 -14.13
N ASN A 93 -1.47 3.13 -15.38
CA ASN A 93 -1.58 4.13 -16.44
C ASN A 93 -2.91 4.03 -17.20
N SER A 94 -3.55 2.87 -17.19
CA SER A 94 -4.74 2.59 -18.03
C SER A 94 -6.00 2.28 -17.21
N LEU A 95 -5.87 1.72 -16.01
CA LEU A 95 -6.95 1.54 -15.04
C LEU A 95 -7.13 2.86 -14.27
N LEU A 96 -7.73 3.85 -14.93
CA LEU A 96 -7.74 5.23 -14.47
C LEU A 96 -8.47 5.41 -13.13
N SER A 97 -9.34 4.47 -12.77
CA SER A 97 -9.97 4.46 -11.45
C SER A 97 -9.01 4.21 -10.28
N LYS A 98 -7.87 3.53 -10.51
CA LYS A 98 -6.96 3.09 -9.46
C LYS A 98 -6.09 4.24 -8.94
N LYS A 99 -4.90 4.45 -9.51
CA LYS A 99 -3.97 5.47 -8.98
C LYS A 99 -4.36 6.90 -9.40
N CYS A 100 -4.81 7.08 -10.64
CA CYS A 100 -5.15 8.40 -11.15
C CYS A 100 -6.38 9.00 -10.45
N PHE A 101 -7.48 8.25 -10.37
CA PHE A 101 -8.67 8.70 -9.67
C PHE A 101 -8.51 8.50 -8.16
N ALA A 102 -8.42 7.26 -7.68
CA ALA A 102 -8.61 6.99 -6.26
C ALA A 102 -7.49 7.46 -5.32
N LEU A 103 -6.38 7.98 -5.86
CA LEU A 103 -5.37 8.70 -5.07
C LEU A 103 -5.18 10.15 -5.56
N ARG A 104 -4.77 10.38 -6.81
CA ARG A 104 -4.40 11.75 -7.26
C ARG A 104 -5.61 12.69 -7.27
N ILE A 105 -6.64 12.40 -8.06
CA ILE A 105 -7.86 13.24 -8.08
C ILE A 105 -8.59 13.18 -6.73
N ALA A 106 -8.70 11.99 -6.14
CA ALA A 106 -9.39 11.80 -4.88
C ALA A 106 -8.75 12.57 -3.72
N SER A 107 -7.42 12.68 -3.64
CA SER A 107 -6.76 13.43 -2.57
C SER A 107 -7.06 14.93 -2.62
N VAL A 108 -7.25 15.50 -3.82
CA VAL A 108 -7.69 16.89 -3.97
C VAL A 108 -9.14 17.05 -3.51
N ILE A 109 -10.03 16.16 -3.96
CA ILE A 109 -11.43 16.13 -3.52
C ILE A 109 -11.49 15.96 -1.99
N ALA A 110 -10.64 15.10 -1.43
CA ALA A 110 -10.55 14.81 -0.01
C ALA A 110 -10.12 16.02 0.81
N ARG A 111 -9.13 16.77 0.32
CA ARG A 111 -8.76 18.07 0.90
C ARG A 111 -9.94 19.02 0.94
N ASP A 112 -10.61 19.21 -0.19
CA ASP A 112 -11.68 20.20 -0.33
C ASP A 112 -12.94 19.85 0.49
N GLU A 113 -13.18 18.56 0.70
CA GLU A 113 -14.37 18.04 1.40
C GLU A 113 -14.07 17.54 2.83
N GLY A 114 -12.84 17.64 3.33
CA GLY A 114 -12.49 17.31 4.71
C GLY A 114 -12.34 15.81 5.03
N TRP A 115 -11.86 15.01 4.08
CA TRP A 115 -11.56 13.57 4.26
C TRP A 115 -10.15 13.21 3.74
N LEU A 116 -9.76 11.94 3.75
CA LEU A 116 -8.42 11.45 3.36
C LEU A 116 -8.49 10.37 2.27
N ALA A 117 -7.67 10.48 1.23
CA ALA A 117 -7.53 9.49 0.17
C ALA A 117 -6.10 8.95 0.12
N GLU A 118 -5.89 7.73 0.59
CA GLU A 118 -4.59 7.25 1.03
C GLU A 118 -4.17 5.95 0.38
N HIS A 119 -2.86 5.79 0.14
CA HIS A 119 -2.25 4.56 -0.35
C HIS A 119 -2.08 3.53 0.77
N MET A 120 -3.21 3.14 1.36
CA MET A 120 -3.28 2.27 2.52
C MET A 120 -4.09 1.00 2.23
N LEU A 121 -3.61 -0.13 2.75
CA LEU A 121 -4.48 -1.28 2.97
C LEU A 121 -5.45 -1.00 4.10
N ILE A 122 -6.53 -1.77 4.18
CA ILE A 122 -7.44 -1.85 5.32
C ILE A 122 -7.64 -3.33 5.67
N MET A 123 -7.40 -3.69 6.94
CA MET A 123 -7.64 -5.03 7.46
C MET A 123 -8.36 -4.99 8.81
N SER A 124 -9.04 -6.08 9.17
CA SER A 124 -9.49 -6.32 10.54
C SER A 124 -8.62 -7.35 11.24
N VAL A 125 -8.46 -7.18 12.55
CA VAL A 125 -7.75 -8.07 13.44
C VAL A 125 -8.71 -8.46 14.56
N THR A 126 -9.12 -9.72 14.59
CA THR A 126 -9.85 -10.28 15.73
C THR A 126 -8.87 -10.95 16.68
N THR A 127 -8.86 -10.54 17.95
CA THR A 127 -7.99 -11.09 18.99
C THR A 127 -8.55 -12.42 19.54
N PRO A 128 -7.74 -13.20 20.29
CA PRO A 128 -8.24 -14.40 21.01
C PRO A 128 -9.43 -14.10 21.93
N GLN A 129 -9.53 -12.88 22.46
CA GLN A 129 -10.63 -12.40 23.30
C GLN A 129 -11.86 -11.95 22.48
N LYS A 130 -11.89 -12.23 21.18
CA LYS A 130 -13.01 -11.91 20.26
C LYS A 130 -13.30 -10.42 20.09
N LYS A 131 -12.32 -9.55 20.41
CA LYS A 131 -12.39 -8.12 20.09
C LYS A 131 -11.84 -7.89 18.69
N GLU A 132 -12.52 -7.06 17.91
CA GLU A 132 -12.13 -6.74 16.53
C GLU A 132 -11.67 -5.28 16.42
N TYR A 133 -10.54 -5.08 15.74
CA TYR A 133 -9.92 -3.80 15.47
C TYR A 133 -9.69 -3.64 13.97
N PHE A 134 -9.88 -2.46 13.40
CA PHE A 134 -9.51 -2.20 12.00
C PHE A 134 -8.29 -1.31 11.92
N ILE A 135 -7.39 -1.68 11.00
CA ILE A 135 -6.08 -1.08 10.86
C ILE A 135 -5.90 -0.66 9.40
N ALA A 136 -5.47 0.58 9.20
CA ALA A 136 -4.98 1.06 7.91
C ALA A 136 -3.45 1.03 7.90
N ALA A 137 -2.83 0.68 6.77
CA ALA A 137 -1.36 0.70 6.68
C ALA A 137 -0.83 1.17 5.32
N ALA A 138 0.02 2.20 5.35
CA ALA A 138 0.70 2.80 4.21
C ALA A 138 2.14 2.29 4.12
N PHE A 139 2.39 1.42 3.14
CA PHE A 139 3.73 1.02 2.72
C PHE A 139 3.92 1.35 1.23
N PRO A 140 5.13 1.76 0.81
CA PRO A 140 5.46 1.91 -0.61
C PRO A 140 5.15 0.66 -1.44
N SER A 141 5.04 0.82 -2.76
CA SER A 141 4.78 -0.31 -3.65
C SER A 141 5.88 -1.38 -3.52
N GLY A 142 5.48 -2.64 -3.37
CA GLY A 142 6.41 -3.76 -3.15
C GLY A 142 6.82 -3.99 -1.68
N CYS A 143 6.36 -3.17 -0.73
CA CYS A 143 6.75 -3.27 0.69
C CYS A 143 5.76 -4.05 1.58
N GLY A 144 4.90 -4.89 0.99
CA GLY A 144 4.17 -5.91 1.77
C GLY A 144 2.70 -5.63 2.10
N LYS A 145 2.05 -4.61 1.52
CA LYS A 145 0.62 -4.31 1.83
C LYS A 145 -0.32 -5.51 1.61
N THR A 146 -0.31 -6.11 0.42
CA THR A 146 -1.16 -7.29 0.12
C THR A 146 -0.89 -8.47 1.04
N TYR A 147 0.38 -8.69 1.44
CA TYR A 147 0.75 -9.74 2.39
C TYR A 147 0.18 -9.47 3.78
N LEU A 148 0.21 -8.21 4.25
CA LEU A 148 -0.34 -7.85 5.56
C LEU A 148 -1.88 -7.91 5.56
N ALA A 149 -2.53 -7.36 4.52
CA ALA A 149 -3.99 -7.35 4.40
C ALA A 149 -4.61 -8.76 4.33
N MET A 150 -3.86 -9.74 3.83
CA MET A 150 -4.26 -11.13 3.65
C MET A 150 -3.46 -12.09 4.56
N MET A 151 -2.83 -11.56 5.61
CA MET A 151 -1.94 -12.32 6.47
C MET A 151 -2.64 -13.52 7.11
N GLN A 152 -1.99 -14.68 7.10
CA GLN A 152 -2.36 -15.79 7.97
C GLN A 152 -1.55 -15.67 9.27
N PRO A 153 -2.20 -15.39 10.41
CA PRO A 153 -1.49 -15.16 11.66
C PRO A 153 -0.83 -16.46 12.15
N ALA A 154 0.44 -16.36 12.54
CA ALA A 154 1.18 -17.49 13.12
C ALA A 154 0.77 -17.79 14.58
N LEU A 155 0.22 -16.79 15.28
CA LEU A 155 -0.30 -16.96 16.64
C LEU A 155 -1.73 -17.52 16.62
N PRO A 156 -2.03 -18.54 17.45
CA PRO A 156 -3.37 -19.11 17.53
C PRO A 156 -4.38 -18.12 18.13
N GLY A 157 -5.64 -18.26 17.73
CA GLY A 157 -6.76 -17.45 18.23
C GLY A 157 -6.91 -16.08 17.56
N PHE A 158 -5.90 -15.60 16.84
CA PHE A 158 -6.02 -14.42 15.99
C PHE A 158 -6.69 -14.74 14.66
N THR A 159 -7.43 -13.78 14.12
CA THR A 159 -7.98 -13.86 12.76
C THR A 159 -7.78 -12.52 12.06
N ILE A 160 -7.29 -12.57 10.83
CA ILE A 160 -7.17 -11.40 9.96
C ILE A 160 -8.22 -11.51 8.86
N LYS A 161 -8.88 -10.40 8.56
CA LYS A 161 -9.75 -10.29 7.38
C LYS A 161 -9.42 -9.05 6.55
N CYS A 162 -9.48 -9.20 5.23
CA CYS A 162 -9.18 -8.14 4.28
C CYS A 162 -10.40 -7.26 4.03
N ILE A 163 -10.21 -5.94 4.02
CA ILE A 163 -11.18 -4.97 3.50
C ILE A 163 -10.68 -4.43 2.14
N GLY A 164 -9.38 -4.10 2.06
CA GLY A 164 -8.68 -3.68 0.84
C GLY A 164 -7.17 -3.73 1.02
N ASP A 165 -6.40 -3.83 -0.07
CA ASP A 165 -4.96 -4.05 0.01
C ASP A 165 -4.09 -2.87 -0.46
N ASP A 166 -4.69 -1.81 -1.00
CA ASP A 166 -3.94 -0.76 -1.68
C ASP A 166 -4.45 0.68 -1.48
N ILE A 167 -5.78 0.89 -1.40
CA ILE A 167 -6.35 2.24 -1.27
C ILE A 167 -7.37 2.29 -0.13
N ALA A 168 -7.30 3.36 0.67
CA ALA A 168 -8.28 3.67 1.71
C ALA A 168 -8.82 5.09 1.50
N TRP A 169 -10.15 5.24 1.51
CA TRP A 169 -10.78 6.55 1.68
C TRP A 169 -11.34 6.64 3.09
N MET A 170 -10.89 7.62 3.86
CA MET A 170 -11.16 7.74 5.29
C MET A 170 -11.78 9.08 5.63
N CYS A 171 -12.84 9.10 6.44
CA CYS A 171 -13.51 10.32 6.86
C CYS A 171 -13.96 10.20 8.32
N PHE A 172 -13.82 11.29 9.07
CA PHE A 172 -14.39 11.37 10.41
C PHE A 172 -15.91 11.53 10.30
N THR A 173 -16.63 10.66 10.99
CA THR A 173 -18.08 10.80 11.16
C THR A 173 -18.43 11.95 12.11
N HIS A 174 -19.71 12.32 12.14
CA HIS A 174 -20.22 13.35 13.06
C HIS A 174 -19.98 13.02 14.55
N ASP A 175 -19.92 11.73 14.92
CA ASP A 175 -19.59 11.25 16.26
C ASP A 175 -18.07 11.12 16.51
N GLY A 176 -17.24 11.62 15.59
CA GLY A 176 -15.80 11.74 15.74
C GLY A 176 -15.01 10.45 15.48
N GLU A 177 -15.62 9.39 14.94
CA GLU A 177 -14.94 8.14 14.59
C GLU A 177 -14.36 8.22 13.17
N LEU A 178 -13.09 7.87 13.00
CA LEU A 178 -12.51 7.75 11.65
C LEU A 178 -12.99 6.45 11.01
N ARG A 179 -13.76 6.55 9.91
CA ARG A 179 -14.22 5.39 9.16
C ARG A 179 -13.58 5.32 7.78
N ALA A 180 -13.32 4.11 7.31
CA ALA A 180 -12.66 3.86 6.04
C ALA A 180 -13.48 2.94 5.12
N ILE A 181 -13.44 3.22 3.82
CA ILE A 181 -13.87 2.30 2.77
C ILE A 181 -12.69 1.93 1.87
N ASN A 182 -12.74 0.72 1.31
CA ASN A 182 -11.94 0.37 0.14
C ASN A 182 -12.68 0.85 -1.12
N PRO A 183 -12.13 1.80 -1.90
CA PRO A 183 -12.80 2.28 -3.11
C PRO A 183 -12.73 1.27 -4.28
N GLU A 184 -11.89 0.25 -4.20
CA GLU A 184 -11.69 -0.75 -5.24
C GLU A 184 -12.68 -1.93 -5.13
N ASN A 185 -12.67 -2.79 -6.15
CA ASN A 185 -13.52 -3.98 -6.25
C ASN A 185 -12.73 -5.28 -6.50
N GLY A 186 -11.41 -5.17 -6.61
CA GLY A 186 -10.49 -6.25 -6.94
C GLY A 186 -9.09 -5.99 -6.41
N PHE A 187 -8.23 -6.98 -6.55
CA PHE A 187 -6.81 -6.88 -6.23
C PHE A 187 -6.00 -6.83 -7.53
N PHE A 188 -5.06 -5.87 -7.60
CA PHE A 188 -4.09 -5.77 -8.69
C PHE A 188 -2.68 -6.03 -8.15
N GLY A 189 -2.48 -7.25 -7.64
CA GLY A 189 -1.31 -7.65 -6.88
C GLY A 189 -0.11 -7.99 -7.77
N VAL A 190 1.09 -7.90 -7.19
CA VAL A 190 2.34 -8.38 -7.83
C VAL A 190 2.35 -9.90 -7.79
N ALA A 191 2.54 -10.56 -8.94
CA ALA A 191 2.58 -12.02 -9.00
C ALA A 191 3.89 -12.58 -8.42
N GLN A 192 5.03 -12.05 -8.85
CA GLN A 192 6.36 -12.53 -8.44
C GLN A 192 6.50 -12.59 -6.90
N GLY A 193 7.01 -13.71 -6.38
CA GLY A 193 7.14 -13.99 -4.95
C GLY A 193 5.87 -14.46 -4.22
N THR A 194 4.71 -14.42 -4.87
CA THR A 194 3.45 -14.95 -4.32
C THR A 194 3.43 -16.47 -4.46
N ASN A 195 3.33 -17.21 -3.36
CA ASN A 195 3.23 -18.67 -3.39
C ASN A 195 2.48 -19.18 -2.15
N MET A 196 2.32 -20.50 -2.02
CA MET A 196 1.56 -21.08 -0.89
C MET A 196 2.22 -20.85 0.47
N LYS A 197 3.52 -20.55 0.50
CA LYS A 197 4.24 -20.20 1.73
C LYS A 197 4.08 -18.73 2.11
N THR A 198 4.17 -17.82 1.14
CA THR A 198 4.21 -16.37 1.41
C THR A 198 2.82 -15.75 1.46
N ASN A 199 1.89 -16.17 0.59
CA ASN A 199 0.51 -15.68 0.56
C ASN A 199 -0.48 -16.73 0.00
N PRO A 200 -0.82 -17.77 0.77
CA PRO A 200 -1.77 -18.80 0.36
C PRO A 200 -3.20 -18.28 0.18
N ILE A 201 -3.54 -17.11 0.72
CA ILE A 201 -4.83 -16.45 0.49
C ILE A 201 -4.89 -15.91 -0.93
N ALA A 202 -3.85 -15.18 -1.37
CA ALA A 202 -3.76 -14.69 -2.75
C ALA A 202 -3.77 -15.84 -3.76
N MET A 203 -2.97 -16.91 -3.51
CA MET A 203 -2.96 -18.12 -4.35
C MET A 203 -4.37 -18.70 -4.54
N ARG A 204 -5.15 -18.85 -3.46
CA ARG A 204 -6.53 -19.35 -3.55
C ARG A 204 -7.50 -18.37 -4.21
N THR A 205 -7.26 -17.07 -4.06
CA THR A 205 -8.12 -16.02 -4.64
C THR A 205 -8.06 -16.05 -6.17
N MET A 206 -6.88 -16.29 -6.74
CA MET A 206 -6.61 -16.16 -8.19
C MET A 206 -6.81 -17.44 -9.01
N GLN A 207 -7.50 -18.44 -8.47
CA GLN A 207 -7.75 -19.72 -9.15
C GLN A 207 -8.79 -19.63 -10.28
N GLU A 208 -9.66 -18.62 -10.25
CA GLU A 208 -10.71 -18.40 -11.26
C GLU A 208 -10.92 -16.91 -11.53
N ASN A 209 -11.52 -16.58 -12.67
CA ASN A 209 -11.87 -15.19 -13.08
C ASN A 209 -10.72 -14.17 -12.91
N CYS A 210 -9.48 -14.61 -13.08
CA CYS A 210 -8.28 -13.81 -12.89
C CYS A 210 -7.63 -13.48 -14.24
N ILE A 211 -7.15 -12.25 -14.40
CA ILE A 211 -6.33 -11.84 -15.53
C ILE A 211 -4.89 -11.70 -15.07
N PHE A 212 -3.99 -12.52 -15.60
CA PHE A 212 -2.56 -12.38 -15.38
C PHE A 212 -1.93 -11.50 -16.47
N THR A 213 -0.86 -10.77 -16.14
CA THR A 213 -0.14 -9.92 -17.09
C THR A 213 1.36 -10.04 -16.85
N ASN A 214 2.10 -10.38 -17.91
CA ASN A 214 3.56 -10.57 -17.94
C ASN A 214 4.09 -11.67 -16.98
N VAL A 215 3.32 -12.73 -16.77
CA VAL A 215 3.79 -13.97 -16.12
C VAL A 215 4.28 -14.98 -17.17
N GLY A 216 4.96 -16.03 -16.74
CA GLY A 216 5.23 -17.19 -17.58
C GLY A 216 4.03 -18.13 -17.66
N GLU A 217 4.05 -19.01 -18.66
CA GLU A 217 3.03 -20.03 -18.92
C GLU A 217 3.68 -21.40 -19.10
N THR A 218 3.13 -22.43 -18.47
CA THR A 218 3.59 -23.82 -18.62
C THR A 218 2.90 -24.47 -19.82
N ASP A 219 3.52 -25.49 -20.41
CA ASP A 219 2.90 -26.36 -21.43
C ASP A 219 1.53 -26.97 -21.00
N GLY A 220 1.33 -27.22 -19.71
CA GLY A 220 0.06 -27.65 -19.13
C GLY A 220 -1.00 -26.56 -18.94
N GLY A 221 -0.79 -25.33 -19.44
CA GLY A 221 -1.74 -24.22 -19.32
C GLY A 221 -1.84 -23.58 -17.93
N LYS A 222 -0.84 -23.78 -17.07
CA LYS A 222 -0.71 -23.09 -15.77
C LYS A 222 0.20 -21.87 -15.92
N PHE A 223 0.18 -20.99 -14.91
CA PHE A 223 1.06 -19.82 -14.86
C PHE A 223 2.29 -20.07 -14.00
N PHE A 224 3.38 -19.37 -14.31
CA PHE A 224 4.65 -19.46 -13.59
C PHE A 224 5.23 -18.06 -13.32
N TRP A 225 5.91 -17.92 -12.19
CA TRP A 225 6.74 -16.78 -11.83
C TRP A 225 7.75 -17.21 -10.76
N GLU A 226 8.77 -16.39 -10.55
CA GLU A 226 9.82 -16.68 -9.59
C GLU A 226 9.27 -16.85 -8.17
N GLY A 227 9.66 -17.94 -7.51
CA GLY A 227 9.13 -18.38 -6.22
C GLY A 227 8.17 -19.58 -6.31
N LEU A 228 7.83 -20.06 -7.51
CA LEU A 228 7.01 -21.26 -7.75
C LEU A 228 7.83 -22.50 -8.15
N GLU A 229 9.16 -22.43 -8.16
CA GLU A 229 10.05 -23.52 -8.59
C GLU A 229 9.77 -24.82 -7.81
N LYS A 230 9.50 -24.71 -6.51
CA LYS A 230 9.17 -25.86 -5.65
C LYS A 230 7.77 -26.43 -5.85
N GLU A 231 6.88 -25.66 -6.46
CA GLU A 231 5.48 -26.04 -6.71
C GLU A 231 5.28 -26.55 -8.16
N THR A 232 6.31 -26.47 -9.00
CA THR A 232 6.29 -26.81 -10.42
C THR A 232 7.15 -28.04 -10.70
N PRO A 233 6.64 -29.10 -11.36
CA PRO A 233 7.45 -30.26 -11.74
C PRO A 233 8.66 -29.86 -12.59
N GLN A 234 9.83 -30.47 -12.34
CA GLN A 234 11.11 -30.09 -12.97
C GLN A 234 11.15 -30.26 -14.49
N ASP A 235 10.33 -31.15 -15.04
CA ASP A 235 10.22 -31.47 -16.47
C ASP A 235 9.22 -30.57 -17.23
N THR A 236 8.50 -29.70 -16.50
CA THR A 236 7.52 -28.77 -17.08
C THR A 236 8.21 -27.80 -18.04
N GLN A 237 7.75 -27.76 -19.29
CA GLN A 237 8.22 -26.74 -20.23
C GLN A 237 7.55 -25.40 -19.92
N ILE A 238 8.35 -24.33 -19.83
CA ILE A 238 7.87 -23.00 -19.47
C ILE A 238 8.20 -22.00 -20.58
N THR A 239 7.20 -21.19 -20.95
CA THR A 239 7.36 -20.02 -21.81
C THR A 239 7.35 -18.76 -20.97
N SER A 240 8.42 -17.98 -21.04
CA SER A 240 8.54 -16.70 -20.34
C SER A 240 7.55 -15.65 -20.84
N TRP A 241 7.38 -14.57 -20.07
CA TRP A 241 6.57 -13.39 -20.43
C TRP A 241 6.99 -12.71 -21.75
N LEU A 242 8.20 -13.00 -22.26
CA LEU A 242 8.70 -12.52 -23.55
C LEU A 242 8.33 -13.45 -24.72
N GLY A 243 7.61 -14.53 -24.47
CA GLY A 243 7.25 -15.54 -25.47
C GLY A 243 8.43 -16.44 -25.87
N LYS A 244 9.41 -16.64 -24.96
CA LYS A 244 10.60 -17.46 -25.20
C LYS A 244 10.64 -18.65 -24.24
N PRO A 245 11.15 -19.83 -24.66
CA PRO A 245 11.41 -20.94 -23.75
C PRO A 245 12.28 -20.50 -22.57
N TRP A 246 11.98 -21.02 -21.39
CA TRP A 246 12.66 -20.71 -20.15
C TRP A 246 12.85 -21.97 -19.31
N VAL A 247 13.99 -22.06 -18.64
CA VAL A 247 14.29 -23.11 -17.65
C VAL A 247 14.91 -22.49 -16.41
N GLU A 248 14.77 -23.17 -15.29
CA GLU A 248 15.36 -22.76 -14.01
C GLU A 248 16.88 -22.55 -14.14
N GLY A 249 17.39 -21.48 -13.53
CA GLY A 249 18.81 -21.13 -13.55
C GLY A 249 19.24 -20.21 -14.70
N MET A 250 18.36 -19.90 -15.66
CA MET A 250 18.63 -18.85 -16.64
C MET A 250 18.74 -17.47 -15.98
N ALA A 251 19.64 -16.62 -16.50
CA ALA A 251 19.83 -15.25 -15.99
C ALA A 251 18.61 -14.35 -16.24
N ALA A 252 17.85 -14.61 -17.31
CA ALA A 252 16.61 -13.90 -17.60
C ALA A 252 15.47 -14.45 -16.75
N LEU A 253 14.63 -13.56 -16.22
CA LEU A 253 13.44 -13.94 -15.45
C LEU A 253 12.32 -14.44 -16.36
N CYS A 254 11.59 -15.45 -15.89
CA CYS A 254 10.42 -16.04 -16.52
C CYS A 254 9.21 -15.10 -16.46
N ALA A 255 9.00 -14.42 -15.34
CA ALA A 255 7.99 -13.38 -15.19
C ALA A 255 8.64 -12.00 -15.07
N HIS A 256 7.95 -10.97 -15.53
CA HIS A 256 8.42 -9.60 -15.29
C HIS A 256 8.40 -9.30 -13.78
N PRO A 257 9.38 -8.57 -13.20
CA PRO A 257 9.38 -8.25 -11.76
C PRO A 257 8.13 -7.51 -11.26
N ASN A 258 7.50 -6.76 -12.15
CA ASN A 258 6.22 -6.06 -11.94
C ASN A 258 5.05 -6.75 -12.65
N SER A 259 5.12 -8.07 -12.84
CA SER A 259 4.00 -8.89 -13.35
C SER A 259 2.83 -8.86 -12.35
N ARG A 260 1.61 -8.98 -12.86
CA ARG A 260 0.39 -8.70 -12.09
C ARG A 260 -0.65 -9.79 -12.25
N PHE A 261 -1.47 -9.93 -11.21
CA PHE A 261 -2.78 -10.56 -11.28
C PHE A 261 -3.86 -9.52 -10.98
N ALA A 262 -4.92 -9.51 -11.78
CA ALA A 262 -6.15 -8.76 -11.53
C ALA A 262 -7.27 -9.75 -11.19
N VAL A 263 -7.75 -9.74 -9.96
CA VAL A 263 -8.74 -10.72 -9.47
C VAL A 263 -9.86 -10.07 -8.64
N PRO A 264 -11.13 -10.51 -8.76
CA PRO A 264 -12.24 -9.95 -7.98
C PRO A 264 -12.03 -10.11 -6.47
N ALA A 265 -12.25 -9.04 -5.71
CA ALA A 265 -11.98 -9.05 -4.27
C ALA A 265 -12.88 -10.06 -3.54
N LYS A 266 -14.13 -10.20 -3.99
CA LYS A 266 -15.12 -11.16 -3.47
C LYS A 266 -14.66 -12.63 -3.47
N GLN A 267 -13.65 -12.99 -4.26
CA GLN A 267 -13.09 -14.35 -4.29
C GLN A 267 -12.08 -14.60 -3.17
N CYS A 268 -11.63 -13.56 -2.47
CA CYS A 268 -10.63 -13.74 -1.43
C CYS A 268 -11.26 -14.44 -0.22
N PRO A 269 -10.71 -15.61 0.21
CA PRO A 269 -11.30 -16.41 1.28
C PRO A 269 -11.22 -15.73 2.65
N SER A 270 -10.40 -14.67 2.80
CA SER A 270 -10.32 -13.87 4.02
C SER A 270 -11.02 -12.52 3.91
N MET A 271 -11.89 -12.28 2.91
CA MET A 271 -12.65 -11.04 2.86
C MET A 271 -13.51 -10.85 4.10
N HIS A 272 -13.46 -9.63 4.65
CA HIS A 272 -14.32 -9.24 5.75
C HIS A 272 -15.76 -9.00 5.25
N PRO A 273 -16.81 -9.46 5.95
CA PRO A 273 -18.20 -9.28 5.48
C PRO A 273 -18.63 -7.83 5.24
N LYS A 274 -18.02 -6.88 5.97
CA LYS A 274 -18.24 -5.44 5.83
C LYS A 274 -17.34 -4.74 4.79
N TRP A 275 -16.64 -5.47 3.92
CA TRP A 275 -15.75 -4.85 2.94
C TRP A 275 -16.48 -3.94 1.94
N GLU A 276 -17.78 -4.18 1.72
CA GLU A 276 -18.67 -3.30 0.95
C GLU A 276 -19.69 -2.55 1.82
N ASP A 277 -19.46 -2.42 3.13
CA ASP A 277 -20.37 -1.65 3.98
C ASP A 277 -20.31 -0.17 3.56
N PRO A 278 -21.43 0.45 3.14
CA PRO A 278 -21.43 1.84 2.67
C PRO A 278 -21.05 2.84 3.77
N LYS A 279 -21.13 2.46 5.04
CA LYS A 279 -20.68 3.28 6.19
C LYS A 279 -19.18 3.16 6.45
N GLY A 280 -18.49 2.23 5.79
CA GLY A 280 -17.10 1.91 6.08
C GLY A 280 -16.87 1.27 7.45
N VAL A 281 -15.60 1.04 7.79
CA VAL A 281 -15.17 0.39 9.03
C VAL A 281 -14.37 1.35 9.93
N PRO A 282 -14.48 1.25 11.25
CA PRO A 282 -13.84 2.19 12.18
C PRO A 282 -12.34 1.92 12.34
N ILE A 283 -11.49 2.88 12.01
CA ILE A 283 -10.03 2.74 12.07
C ILE A 283 -9.53 2.99 13.50
N SER A 284 -8.91 1.97 14.09
CA SER A 284 -8.30 2.02 15.41
C SER A 284 -6.82 2.43 15.37
N ALA A 285 -6.12 2.06 14.30
CA ALA A 285 -4.70 2.34 14.13
C ALA A 285 -4.33 2.60 12.66
N ILE A 286 -3.31 3.44 12.47
CA ILE A 286 -2.66 3.70 11.20
C ILE A 286 -1.19 3.27 11.31
N ILE A 287 -0.68 2.57 10.31
CA ILE A 287 0.71 2.07 10.29
C ILE A 287 1.42 2.65 9.07
N PHE A 288 2.57 3.29 9.28
CA PHE A 288 3.55 3.58 8.24
C PHE A 288 4.68 2.55 8.26
N GLY A 289 5.35 2.33 7.13
CA GLY A 289 6.48 1.43 7.09
C GLY A 289 7.10 1.31 5.71
N GLY A 290 8.35 0.86 5.68
CA GLY A 290 9.15 0.80 4.47
C GLY A 290 10.32 -0.17 4.63
N ARG A 291 11.01 -0.46 3.53
CA ARG A 291 12.17 -1.34 3.53
C ARG A 291 13.41 -0.59 4.02
N ARG A 292 13.79 -0.81 5.28
CA ARG A 292 14.99 -0.21 5.90
C ARG A 292 15.93 -1.30 6.43
N PRO A 293 17.08 -1.56 5.79
CA PRO A 293 17.96 -2.65 6.19
C PRO A 293 18.64 -2.38 7.54
N LYS A 294 18.87 -1.11 7.89
CA LYS A 294 19.62 -0.71 9.10
C LYS A 294 18.86 0.33 9.91
N GLY A 295 19.15 0.38 11.22
CA GLY A 295 18.82 1.47 12.14
C GLY A 295 17.36 1.63 12.60
N VAL A 296 16.39 1.48 11.69
CA VAL A 296 14.96 1.59 12.04
C VAL A 296 14.47 0.33 12.76
N PRO A 297 13.87 0.43 13.96
CA PRO A 297 13.44 -0.73 14.73
C PRO A 297 12.17 -1.37 14.16
N LEU A 298 11.83 -2.57 14.66
CA LEU A 298 10.66 -3.33 14.19
C LEU A 298 9.34 -2.56 14.28
N VAL A 299 9.12 -1.84 15.39
CA VAL A 299 7.91 -1.04 15.61
C VAL A 299 8.19 0.15 16.51
N VAL A 300 7.54 1.27 16.20
CA VAL A 300 7.50 2.51 16.97
C VAL A 300 6.04 2.97 17.05
N GLU A 301 5.56 3.38 18.22
CA GLU A 301 4.30 4.13 18.36
C GLU A 301 4.60 5.63 18.43
N ALA A 302 3.84 6.45 17.70
CA ALA A 302 3.96 7.90 17.75
C ALA A 302 3.54 8.46 19.12
N LYS A 303 4.13 9.59 19.51
CA LYS A 303 3.82 10.25 20.80
C LYS A 303 2.42 10.87 20.82
N ASN A 304 1.99 11.39 19.68
CA ASN A 304 0.69 12.02 19.42
C ASN A 304 0.45 12.08 17.90
N TRP A 305 -0.66 12.69 17.47
CA TRP A 305 -1.03 12.79 16.06
C TRP A 305 0.02 13.53 15.22
N ALA A 306 0.43 14.73 15.63
CA ALA A 306 1.43 15.53 14.90
C ALA A 306 2.77 14.80 14.76
N HIS A 307 3.22 14.09 15.80
CA HIS A 307 4.41 13.23 15.74
C HIS A 307 4.21 12.07 14.76
N GLY A 308 3.02 11.49 14.68
CA GLY A 308 2.70 10.46 13.70
C GLY A 308 2.70 10.97 12.26
N VAL A 309 2.21 12.19 12.01
CA VAL A 309 2.32 12.86 10.71
C VAL A 309 3.78 13.11 10.35
N MET A 310 4.62 13.54 11.30
CA MET A 310 6.06 13.69 11.09
C MET A 310 6.73 12.35 10.74
N LEU A 311 6.43 11.26 11.45
CA LEU A 311 6.95 9.92 11.13
C LEU A 311 6.56 9.48 9.70
N GLY A 312 5.31 9.76 9.29
CA GLY A 312 4.85 9.49 7.93
C GLY A 312 5.55 10.36 6.88
N ALA A 313 5.77 11.65 7.17
CA ALA A 313 6.49 12.57 6.29
C ALA A 313 7.97 12.19 6.10
N CYS A 314 8.59 11.56 7.10
CA CYS A 314 9.97 11.08 7.04
C CYS A 314 10.09 9.62 6.52
N LEU A 315 9.02 9.05 5.97
CA LEU A 315 9.02 7.68 5.50
C LEU A 315 10.03 7.50 4.35
N LYS A 316 10.92 6.52 4.51
CA LYS A 316 11.90 6.09 3.49
C LYS A 316 11.80 4.61 3.23
N SER A 317 12.14 4.20 2.02
CA SER A 317 12.20 2.79 1.64
C SER A 317 13.24 2.57 0.54
N GLU A 318 13.88 1.40 0.54
CA GLU A 318 14.61 0.94 -0.64
C GLU A 318 13.69 0.92 -1.88
N ALA A 319 14.24 1.39 -3.00
CA ALA A 319 13.60 1.35 -4.32
C ALA A 319 13.20 -0.07 -4.71
N THR A 320 12.00 -0.21 -5.26
CA THR A 320 11.46 -1.48 -5.77
C THR A 320 11.24 -1.39 -7.29
N ALA A 321 11.12 -2.55 -7.95
CA ALA A 321 10.86 -2.62 -9.39
C ALA A 321 9.45 -2.16 -9.82
N ALA A 322 8.67 -1.53 -8.92
CA ALA A 322 7.33 -1.04 -9.22
C ALA A 322 7.31 0.22 -10.10
N ALA A 323 8.45 0.93 -10.19
CA ALA A 323 8.65 2.15 -10.99
C ALA A 323 10.04 2.13 -11.67
N GLU A 324 10.42 3.21 -12.33
CA GLU A 324 11.63 3.32 -13.16
C GLU A 324 12.96 3.45 -12.37
N HIS A 325 12.93 3.33 -11.04
CA HIS A 325 14.11 3.52 -10.19
C HIS A 325 14.97 2.24 -10.10
N GLU A 326 16.30 2.41 -10.12
CA GLU A 326 17.25 1.32 -9.88
C GLU A 326 17.11 0.75 -8.47
N GLY A 327 17.12 -0.58 -8.34
CA GLY A 327 16.91 -1.27 -7.07
C GLY A 327 18.03 -1.02 -6.05
N GLY A 328 17.66 -0.95 -4.76
CA GLY A 328 18.61 -0.93 -3.63
C GLY A 328 18.99 0.45 -3.09
N GLN A 329 18.63 1.55 -3.76
CA GLN A 329 18.80 2.89 -3.21
C GLN A 329 17.67 3.23 -2.22
N ILE A 330 18.00 3.79 -1.05
CA ILE A 330 17.00 4.30 -0.11
C ILE A 330 16.46 5.62 -0.67
N MET A 331 15.15 5.70 -0.83
CA MET A 331 14.47 6.91 -1.25
C MET A 331 13.44 7.35 -0.21
N HIS A 332 13.20 8.65 -0.12
CA HIS A 332 12.02 9.19 0.54
C HIS A 332 10.77 8.79 -0.23
N ASP A 333 9.75 8.34 0.49
CA ASP A 333 8.40 8.09 0.00
C ASP A 333 7.41 8.52 1.08
N PRO A 334 7.31 9.84 1.36
CA PRO A 334 6.48 10.37 2.43
C PRO A 334 5.06 9.85 2.32
N MET A 335 4.54 9.32 3.44
CA MET A 335 3.17 8.82 3.57
C MET A 335 2.84 7.67 2.59
N ALA A 336 3.87 7.08 1.96
CA ALA A 336 3.76 6.18 0.80
C ALA A 336 3.00 6.80 -0.39
N MET A 337 2.98 8.13 -0.48
CA MET A 337 2.19 8.92 -1.42
C MET A 337 3.05 9.67 -2.45
N ARG A 338 4.38 9.55 -2.45
CA ARG A 338 5.26 10.31 -3.36
C ARG A 338 4.81 10.28 -4.83
N PRO A 339 4.49 9.13 -5.45
CA PRO A 339 4.04 9.12 -6.85
C PRO A 339 2.55 9.45 -7.04
N PHE A 340 1.82 9.73 -5.96
CA PHE A 340 0.34 9.79 -5.93
C PHE A 340 -0.25 11.07 -5.34
N LEU A 341 0.58 12.04 -4.92
CA LEU A 341 0.12 13.35 -4.47
C LEU A 341 -0.67 14.05 -5.59
N GLY A 342 -1.88 14.48 -5.28
CA GLY A 342 -2.74 15.24 -6.20
C GLY A 342 -2.57 16.76 -6.12
N TYR A 343 -1.90 17.25 -5.08
CA TYR A 343 -1.68 18.66 -4.79
C TYR A 343 -0.39 18.84 -3.97
N ASN A 344 -0.08 20.09 -3.62
CA ASN A 344 1.11 20.47 -2.86
C ASN A 344 1.31 19.60 -1.60
N PHE A 345 2.52 19.06 -1.42
CA PHE A 345 2.84 18.14 -0.33
C PHE A 345 2.80 18.82 1.06
N GLY A 346 3.27 20.05 1.18
CA GLY A 346 3.19 20.81 2.44
C GLY A 346 1.75 21.03 2.88
N HIS A 347 0.88 21.42 1.95
CA HIS A 347 -0.56 21.52 2.19
C HIS A 347 -1.21 20.18 2.52
N TYR A 348 -0.71 19.08 1.94
CA TYR A 348 -1.16 17.74 2.26
C TYR A 348 -0.81 17.34 3.70
N LEU A 349 0.41 17.68 4.16
CA LEU A 349 0.80 17.48 5.54
C LEU A 349 -0.03 18.34 6.49
N GLN A 350 -0.29 19.60 6.11
CA GLN A 350 -1.17 20.48 6.88
C GLN A 350 -2.59 19.91 6.98
N HIS A 351 -3.16 19.41 5.88
CA HIS A 351 -4.46 18.75 5.88
C HIS A 351 -4.51 17.54 6.83
N TRP A 352 -3.45 16.73 6.85
CA TRP A 352 -3.30 15.65 7.82
C TRP A 352 -3.25 16.15 9.27
N LEU A 353 -2.55 17.26 9.55
CA LEU A 353 -2.50 17.87 10.88
C LEU A 353 -3.88 18.41 11.29
N ASP A 354 -4.60 19.06 10.37
CA ASP A 354 -5.92 19.66 10.60
C ASP A 354 -7.02 18.60 10.85
N MET A 355 -6.72 17.32 10.61
CA MET A 355 -7.61 16.22 11.01
C MET A 355 -7.77 16.09 12.52
N GLU A 356 -6.81 16.56 13.32
CA GLU A 356 -6.97 16.57 14.78
C GLU A 356 -7.88 17.74 15.19
N GLN A 357 -9.11 17.41 15.60
CA GLN A 357 -10.11 18.37 16.05
C GLN A 357 -10.76 17.90 17.36
N PRO A 358 -11.26 18.81 18.20
CA PRO A 358 -11.99 18.46 19.41
C PRO A 358 -13.14 17.48 19.13
N GLY A 359 -13.27 16.45 19.98
CA GLY A 359 -14.31 15.42 19.84
C GLY A 359 -13.98 14.28 18.86
N ARG A 360 -12.89 14.37 18.08
CA ARG A 360 -12.44 13.26 17.23
C ARG A 360 -11.66 12.22 18.03
N LYS A 361 -11.98 10.94 17.79
CA LYS A 361 -11.26 9.78 18.30
C LYS A 361 -10.12 9.47 17.35
N MET A 362 -8.96 10.08 17.59
CA MET A 362 -7.79 9.91 16.74
C MET A 362 -7.24 8.47 16.84
N PRO A 363 -7.00 7.76 15.71
CA PRO A 363 -6.35 6.46 15.76
C PRO A 363 -4.89 6.61 16.19
N LYS A 364 -4.33 5.57 16.80
CA LYS A 364 -2.90 5.54 17.10
C LYS A 364 -2.10 5.39 15.81
N ILE A 365 -0.99 6.11 15.70
CA ILE A 365 -0.06 5.99 14.57
C ILE A 365 1.16 5.16 14.99
N PHE A 366 1.53 4.20 14.16
CA PHE A 366 2.72 3.38 14.32
C PHE A 366 3.63 3.48 13.08
N HIS A 367 4.92 3.22 13.28
CA HIS A 367 5.87 3.00 12.19
C HIS A 367 6.48 1.60 12.36
N VAL A 368 6.57 0.80 11.29
CA VAL A 368 7.14 -0.56 11.31
C VAL A 368 8.28 -0.73 10.31
N ASN A 369 9.14 -1.70 10.59
CA ASN A 369 10.17 -2.14 9.67
C ASN A 369 10.35 -3.66 9.73
N TRP A 370 9.81 -4.36 8.73
CA TRP A 370 9.95 -5.82 8.58
C TRP A 370 11.31 -6.25 8.03
N PHE A 371 12.11 -5.29 7.54
CA PHE A 371 13.21 -5.56 6.61
C PHE A 371 14.58 -5.25 7.19
N ARG A 372 14.68 -5.03 8.50
CA ARG A 372 15.96 -4.86 9.18
C ARG A 372 16.80 -6.13 8.99
N SER A 373 18.06 -5.97 8.60
CA SER A 373 18.95 -7.07 8.29
C SER A 373 20.33 -6.90 8.90
N CYS A 374 20.99 -8.04 9.13
CA CYS A 374 22.38 -8.14 9.53
C CYS A 374 23.02 -9.25 8.67
N ASP A 375 24.16 -8.97 8.05
CA ASP A 375 24.88 -9.89 7.15
C ASP A 375 24.00 -10.55 6.07
N GLY A 376 23.14 -9.75 5.44
CA GLY A 376 22.25 -10.19 4.36
C GLY A 376 21.06 -11.04 4.81
N LYS A 377 20.87 -11.26 6.12
CA LYS A 377 19.74 -12.00 6.68
C LYS A 377 18.77 -11.06 7.40
N PHE A 378 17.48 -11.25 7.20
CA PHE A 378 16.46 -10.50 7.93
C PHE A 378 16.47 -10.89 9.41
N LEU A 379 16.43 -9.89 10.29
CA LEU A 379 16.34 -10.09 11.74
C LEU A 379 14.93 -10.52 12.18
N TRP A 380 13.93 -10.27 11.34
CA TRP A 380 12.53 -10.60 11.60
C TRP A 380 12.00 -11.56 10.53
N PRO A 381 11.31 -12.66 10.91
CA PRO A 381 10.78 -13.63 9.96
C PRO A 381 9.65 -13.10 9.06
N GLY A 382 8.94 -12.06 9.49
CA GLY A 382 7.90 -11.42 8.68
C GLY A 382 6.64 -12.27 8.48
N PHE A 383 5.89 -11.97 7.42
CA PHE A 383 4.67 -12.68 7.01
C PHE A 383 3.70 -12.90 8.18
N GLY A 384 3.30 -14.15 8.45
CA GLY A 384 2.37 -14.49 9.51
C GLY A 384 2.85 -14.14 10.93
N GLU A 385 4.16 -14.01 11.14
CA GLU A 385 4.72 -13.63 12.43
C GLU A 385 4.50 -12.15 12.75
N ASN A 386 4.21 -11.31 11.75
CA ASN A 386 3.86 -9.90 11.95
C ASN A 386 2.66 -9.73 12.90
N ILE A 387 1.81 -10.76 13.06
CA ILE A 387 0.72 -10.75 14.05
C ILE A 387 1.20 -10.45 15.48
N ARG A 388 2.44 -10.82 15.84
CA ARG A 388 3.02 -10.54 17.18
C ARG A 388 3.21 -9.05 17.41
N VAL A 389 3.55 -8.32 16.35
CA VAL A 389 3.69 -6.86 16.39
C VAL A 389 2.33 -6.19 16.37
N ILE A 390 1.39 -6.73 15.58
CA ILE A 390 0.00 -6.26 15.56
C ILE A 390 -0.68 -6.47 16.92
N ASP A 391 -0.42 -7.58 17.62
CA ASP A 391 -0.89 -7.80 18.99
C ASP A 391 -0.39 -6.71 19.94
N TRP A 392 0.91 -6.40 19.89
CA TRP A 392 1.46 -5.30 20.67
C TRP A 392 0.73 -3.98 20.35
N MET A 393 0.52 -3.64 19.08
CA MET A 393 -0.22 -2.44 18.67
C MET A 393 -1.67 -2.43 19.18
N VAL A 394 -2.37 -3.56 19.11
CA VAL A 394 -3.76 -3.68 19.60
C VAL A 394 -3.81 -3.44 21.10
N ARG A 395 -2.91 -4.05 21.89
CA ARG A 395 -2.80 -3.81 23.33
C ARG A 395 -2.48 -2.36 23.66
N ARG A 396 -1.66 -1.69 22.83
CA ARG A 396 -1.44 -0.23 22.92
C ARG A 396 -2.72 0.54 22.68
N CYS A 397 -3.52 0.18 21.66
CA CYS A 397 -4.83 0.78 21.39
C CYS A 397 -5.84 0.56 22.53
N GLU A 398 -5.75 -0.56 23.25
CA GLU A 398 -6.52 -0.83 24.48
C GLU A 398 -6.05 -0.02 25.70
N GLY A 399 -4.94 0.71 25.58
CA GLY A 399 -4.42 1.57 26.64
C GLY A 399 -3.40 0.91 27.58
N ASP A 400 -2.86 -0.27 27.23
CA ASP A 400 -1.80 -0.92 28.02
C ASP A 400 -0.50 -0.10 27.93
N LYS A 401 -0.32 0.82 28.88
CA LYS A 401 0.87 1.67 28.96
C LYS A 401 2.13 0.90 29.37
N THR A 402 1.97 -0.28 29.97
CA THR A 402 3.05 -0.99 30.67
C THR A 402 4.03 -1.68 29.73
N ILE A 403 3.59 -2.00 28.50
CA ILE A 403 4.37 -2.71 27.48
C ILE A 403 5.23 -1.82 26.58
N ALA A 404 5.27 -0.51 26.82
CA ALA A 404 6.10 0.40 26.04
C ALA A 404 7.06 1.19 26.92
N LYS A 405 8.20 1.58 26.34
CA LYS A 405 9.18 2.50 26.91
C LYS A 405 9.33 3.72 26.00
N SER A 406 9.54 4.89 26.61
CA SER A 406 9.82 6.11 25.86
C SER A 406 11.19 6.03 25.19
N SER A 407 11.32 6.66 24.03
CA SER A 407 12.58 6.83 23.28
C SER A 407 12.56 8.16 22.53
N PRO A 408 13.71 8.65 22.03
CA PRO A 408 13.78 9.88 21.24
C PRO A 408 12.79 9.91 20.06
N ILE A 409 12.58 8.75 19.40
CA ILE A 409 11.77 8.61 18.18
C ILE A 409 10.31 8.19 18.42
N GLY A 410 9.86 8.10 19.68
CA GLY A 410 8.52 7.59 20.02
C GLY A 410 8.53 6.51 21.10
N PHE A 411 7.48 5.71 21.20
CA PHE A 411 7.43 4.60 22.14
C PHE A 411 7.86 3.29 21.47
N LEU A 412 8.79 2.58 22.10
CA LEU A 412 9.23 1.26 21.70
C LEU A 412 8.62 0.19 22.61
N PRO A 413 8.48 -1.06 22.15
CA PRO A 413 8.20 -2.18 23.03
C PRO A 413 9.23 -2.29 24.17
N LYS A 414 8.78 -2.66 25.36
CA LYS A 414 9.70 -3.19 26.39
C LYS A 414 10.15 -4.59 25.96
N LEU A 415 11.38 -4.98 26.32
CA LEU A 415 11.84 -6.34 26.07
C LEU A 415 10.90 -7.35 26.71
N GLY A 416 10.57 -8.42 25.98
CA GLY A 416 9.61 -9.44 26.39
C GLY A 416 8.13 -9.03 26.28
N SER A 417 7.82 -7.83 25.75
CA SER A 417 6.43 -7.42 25.54
C SER A 417 5.84 -7.86 24.19
N ILE A 418 6.70 -8.21 23.23
CA ILE A 418 6.32 -8.91 22.01
C ILE A 418 6.46 -10.42 22.27
N ASP A 419 5.45 -11.20 21.89
CA ASP A 419 5.51 -12.65 22.02
C ASP A 419 6.56 -13.23 21.06
N MET A 420 7.68 -13.72 21.60
CA MET A 420 8.75 -14.36 20.82
C MET A 420 8.69 -15.90 20.83
N ARG A 421 7.66 -16.50 21.44
CA ARG A 421 7.57 -17.97 21.58
C ARG A 421 7.46 -18.65 20.21
N GLY A 422 8.25 -19.69 20.00
CA GLY A 422 8.26 -20.48 18.77
C GLY A 422 9.00 -19.83 17.60
N LEU A 423 9.56 -18.62 17.78
CA LEU A 423 10.44 -18.03 16.77
C LEU A 423 11.84 -18.67 16.83
N PRO A 424 12.59 -18.67 15.72
CA PRO A 424 14.04 -18.92 15.78
C PRO A 424 14.70 -17.88 16.70
N ALA A 425 16.01 -18.04 16.98
CA ALA A 425 16.74 -17.11 17.84
C ALA A 425 16.75 -15.66 17.28
N VAL A 426 15.70 -14.90 17.57
CA VAL A 426 15.51 -13.50 17.22
C VAL A 426 16.12 -12.65 18.33
N ASN A 427 17.08 -11.81 17.98
CA ASN A 427 17.69 -10.87 18.91
C ASN A 427 16.78 -9.64 19.08
N GLU A 428 15.85 -9.68 20.04
CA GLU A 428 14.90 -8.59 20.29
C GLU A 428 15.61 -7.26 20.60
N SER A 429 16.72 -7.29 21.35
CA SER A 429 17.50 -6.10 21.68
C SER A 429 18.08 -5.43 20.44
N GLU A 430 18.64 -6.21 19.50
CA GLU A 430 19.14 -5.69 18.23
C GLU A 430 18.00 -5.15 17.36
N LEU A 431 16.88 -5.88 17.32
CA LEU A 431 15.70 -5.54 16.53
C LEU A 431 15.07 -4.21 16.95
N LEU A 432 15.12 -3.89 18.25
CA LEU A 432 14.62 -2.66 18.86
C LEU A 432 15.70 -1.60 19.13
N SER A 433 16.96 -1.86 18.77
CA SER A 433 18.06 -0.92 19.02
C SER A 433 17.94 0.35 18.18
N LEU A 434 18.41 1.47 18.76
CA LEU A 434 18.48 2.79 18.14
C LEU A 434 19.94 3.25 18.08
N PRO A 435 20.71 2.91 17.03
CA PRO A 435 22.09 3.36 16.92
C PRO A 435 22.13 4.89 16.81
N LYS A 436 22.76 5.57 17.80
CA LYS A 436 22.75 7.03 17.93
C LYS A 436 23.17 7.75 16.64
N GLN A 437 24.34 7.39 16.10
CA GLN A 437 24.88 8.03 14.90
C GLN A 437 23.93 7.87 13.70
N TYR A 438 23.37 6.68 13.50
CA TYR A 438 22.40 6.43 12.44
C TYR A 438 21.21 7.39 12.53
N TRP A 439 20.64 7.56 13.72
CA TRP A 439 19.45 8.38 13.91
C TRP A 439 19.73 9.87 13.83
N LEU A 440 20.92 10.33 14.25
CA LEU A 440 21.35 11.72 14.03
C LEU A 440 21.48 12.01 12.53
N ASP A 441 22.11 11.10 11.78
CA ASP A 441 22.27 11.25 10.33
C ASP A 441 20.93 11.15 9.60
N ASP A 442 20.07 10.20 9.96
CA ASP A 442 18.73 10.03 9.37
C ASP A 442 17.82 11.21 9.67
N THR A 443 17.88 11.79 10.88
CA THR A 443 17.10 12.98 11.26
C THR A 443 17.60 14.21 10.51
N ARG A 444 18.92 14.42 10.43
CA ARG A 444 19.53 15.53 9.67
C ARG A 444 19.16 15.45 8.19
N GLU A 445 19.25 14.25 7.61
CA GLU A 445 18.93 14.02 6.21
C GLU A 445 17.42 14.20 5.94
N SER A 446 16.55 13.73 6.83
CA SER A 446 15.09 13.94 6.71
C SER A 446 14.71 15.41 6.82
N LYS A 447 15.33 16.15 7.75
CA LYS A 447 15.14 17.60 7.88
C LYS A 447 15.55 18.30 6.59
N LYS A 448 16.75 18.02 6.09
CA LYS A 448 17.25 18.58 4.83
C LYS A 448 16.33 18.27 3.65
N PHE A 449 15.87 17.03 3.51
CA PHE A 449 14.95 16.64 2.45
C PHE A 449 13.64 17.44 2.50
N LEU A 450 13.04 17.58 3.69
CA LEU A 450 11.79 18.32 3.84
C LEU A 450 11.98 19.82 3.59
N GLU A 451 13.08 20.41 4.05
CA GLU A 451 13.43 21.79 3.74
C GLU A 451 13.64 22.00 2.22
N ASP A 452 14.40 21.11 1.57
CA ASP A 452 14.74 21.23 0.15
C ASP A 452 13.54 20.93 -0.78
N GLN A 453 12.64 20.00 -0.41
CA GLN A 453 11.52 19.57 -1.28
C GLN A 453 10.19 20.24 -0.95
N VAL A 454 9.98 20.69 0.28
CA VAL A 454 8.72 21.33 0.71
C VAL A 454 8.90 22.84 0.89
N GLY A 455 10.09 23.28 1.30
CA GLY A 455 10.42 24.70 1.41
C GLY A 455 9.51 25.45 2.38
N SER A 456 8.98 26.58 1.92
CA SER A 456 8.10 27.44 2.73
C SER A 456 6.77 26.80 3.11
N ASP A 457 6.35 25.74 2.41
CA ASP A 457 5.07 25.08 2.67
C ASP A 457 5.19 23.99 3.75
N LEU A 458 6.38 23.75 4.30
CA LEU A 458 6.59 22.77 5.37
C LEU A 458 5.89 23.24 6.65
N PRO A 459 4.94 22.45 7.21
CA PRO A 459 4.30 22.83 8.47
C PRO A 459 5.34 23.02 9.59
N PRO A 460 5.38 24.19 10.27
CA PRO A 460 6.42 24.49 11.28
C PRO A 460 6.49 23.48 12.41
N ILE A 461 5.36 22.86 12.75
CA ILE A 461 5.27 21.80 13.76
C ILE A 461 6.14 20.59 13.41
N ILE A 462 6.22 20.20 12.13
CA ILE A 462 7.01 19.05 11.69
C ILE A 462 8.50 19.33 11.87
N LEU A 463 8.95 20.53 11.49
CA LEU A 463 10.33 20.97 11.68
C LEU A 463 10.72 20.97 13.16
N ARG A 464 9.86 21.55 14.02
CA ARG A 464 10.09 21.58 15.47
C ARG A 464 10.21 20.17 16.06
N LEU A 465 9.33 19.25 15.65
CA LEU A 465 9.36 17.86 16.12
C LEU A 465 10.65 17.13 15.71
N LEU A 466 11.20 17.43 14.53
CA LEU A 466 12.49 16.87 14.08
C LEU A 466 13.67 17.43 14.90
N GLU A 467 13.62 18.71 15.26
CA GLU A 467 14.63 19.33 16.12
C GLU A 467 14.58 18.77 17.55
N GLU A 468 13.39 18.62 18.12
CA GLU A 468 13.18 17.95 19.41
C GLU A 468 13.69 16.49 19.38
N GLN A 469 13.46 15.77 18.28
CA GLN A 469 14.00 14.41 18.11
C GLN A 469 15.53 14.41 18.05
N ALA A 470 16.14 15.33 17.31
CA ALA A 470 17.60 15.45 17.22
C ALA A 470 18.22 15.74 18.60
N GLN A 471 17.67 16.69 19.34
CA GLN A 471 18.12 17.01 20.70
C GLN A 471 18.00 15.81 21.66
N ALA A 472 16.88 15.08 21.60
CA ALA A 472 16.69 13.88 22.41
C ALA A 472 17.69 12.75 22.05
N LEU A 473 18.08 12.64 20.78
CA LEU A 473 19.10 11.69 20.32
C LEU A 473 20.52 12.08 20.76
N GLU A 474 20.81 13.38 20.88
CA GLU A 474 22.11 13.86 21.38
C GLU A 474 22.31 13.55 22.87
N ILE A 475 21.23 13.54 23.66
CA ILE A 475 21.25 13.25 25.10
C ILE A 475 21.35 11.73 25.39
N MET A 476 20.82 10.88 24.50
CA MET A 476 20.90 9.41 24.57
C MET A 476 22.34 8.91 24.46
#